data_AF-A0A6B2CN34-F1
#
_entry.id   AF-A0A6B2CN34-F1
#
_cell.length_a   1.000
_cell.length_b   1.000
_cell.length_c   1.000
_cell.angle_alpha   90.00
_cell.angle_beta   90.00
_cell.angle_gamma   90.00
#
_symmetry.space_group_name_H-M   'P 1'
#
loop_
_entity.id
_entity.type
_entity.pdbx_description
1 polymer ?
#
loop_
_entity_poly.entity_id
_entity_poly.type
_entity_poly.pdbx_seq_one_letter_code
_entity_poly.pdbx_strand_id
1 'polypeptide(L)'
;MKSSQTFLKAFLVPVIIDVIVALTSVWLVLTYVSYREASLLAALAIVSTMTAFIALSFRRVRYLLRIEKVLASSCGGRVSYSFLRDVITCFEMGKGHFRGLCYSGQESRLYCVSAKPLRGSKDPGDFYCVRFEEGAFDPRNEGLFRGRLMFLASQQVLVGEGAVVVLKVAKERYKEGLEDCISLLKSAEAVPQ
;
A
#
# COMPACT_ATOMS: atom_id res chain seq x y z
N MET A 1 7.73 64.46 -60.01
CA MET A 1 7.46 63.86 -58.69
C MET A 1 7.04 62.37 -58.71
N LYS A 2 6.69 61.74 -59.85
CA LYS A 2 6.32 60.30 -59.89
C LYS A 2 7.50 59.31 -59.76
N SER A 3 8.71 59.66 -60.21
CA SER A 3 9.88 58.76 -60.25
C SER A 3 10.55 58.52 -58.87
N SER A 4 10.49 59.51 -57.98
CA SER A 4 11.04 59.39 -56.61
C SER A 4 10.21 58.45 -55.72
N GLN A 5 8.88 58.39 -55.91
CA GLN A 5 8.00 57.49 -55.17
C GLN A 5 8.15 56.01 -55.59
N THR A 6 8.42 55.74 -56.87
CA THR A 6 8.69 54.37 -57.34
C THR A 6 10.04 53.86 -56.87
N PHE A 7 11.07 54.73 -56.85
CA PHE A 7 12.40 54.36 -56.35
C PHE A 7 12.40 54.12 -54.83
N LEU A 8 11.72 54.98 -54.06
CA LEU A 8 11.57 54.81 -52.62
C LEU A 8 10.80 53.52 -52.28
N LYS A 9 9.72 53.19 -53.00
CA LYS A 9 9.00 51.92 -52.84
C LYS A 9 9.86 50.71 -53.23
N ALA A 10 10.63 50.79 -54.31
CA ALA A 10 11.51 49.71 -54.76
C ALA A 10 12.62 49.38 -53.75
N PHE A 11 13.04 50.34 -52.92
CA PHE A 11 14.02 50.14 -51.87
C PHE A 11 13.38 49.79 -50.51
N LEU A 12 12.26 50.44 -50.15
CA LEU A 12 11.60 50.25 -48.85
C LEU A 12 10.94 48.87 -48.72
N VAL A 13 10.33 48.36 -49.80
CA VAL A 13 9.64 47.06 -49.80
C VAL A 13 10.58 45.90 -49.47
N PRO A 14 11.75 45.72 -50.13
CA PRO A 14 12.67 44.65 -49.77
C PRO A 14 13.25 44.80 -48.36
N VAL A 15 13.49 46.02 -47.88
CA VAL A 15 13.92 46.26 -46.48
C VAL A 15 12.84 45.83 -45.49
N ILE A 16 11.57 46.15 -45.74
CA ILE A 16 10.45 45.71 -44.89
C ILE A 16 10.31 44.18 -44.92
N ILE A 17 10.42 43.56 -46.09
CA ILE A 17 10.39 42.10 -46.22
C ILE A 17 11.53 41.45 -45.43
N ASP A 18 12.75 41.98 -45.55
CA ASP A 18 13.92 41.47 -44.85
C ASP A 18 13.76 41.57 -43.33
N VAL A 19 13.21 42.69 -42.83
CA VAL A 19 12.86 42.87 -41.41
C VAL A 19 11.81 41.86 -40.96
N ILE A 20 10.77 41.59 -41.76
CA ILE A 20 9.75 40.59 -41.43
C ILE A 20 10.37 39.17 -41.38
N VAL A 21 11.21 38.82 -42.34
CA VAL A 21 11.90 37.52 -42.37
C VAL A 21 12.85 37.38 -41.16
N ALA A 22 13.58 38.44 -40.81
CA ALA A 22 14.43 38.45 -39.63
C ALA A 22 13.61 38.25 -38.34
N LEU A 23 12.49 38.97 -38.17
CA LEU A 23 11.64 38.84 -36.98
C LEU A 23 10.98 37.46 -36.88
N THR A 24 10.47 36.92 -38.00
CA THR A 24 9.86 35.58 -38.02
C THR A 24 10.88 34.47 -37.75
N SER A 25 12.10 34.58 -38.28
CA SER A 25 13.17 33.62 -37.99
C SER A 25 13.61 33.65 -36.52
N VAL A 26 13.75 34.84 -35.91
CA VAL A 26 14.05 34.98 -34.47
C VAL A 26 12.93 34.37 -33.64
N TRP A 27 11.66 34.65 -33.98
CA TRP A 27 10.50 34.05 -33.30
C TRP A 27 10.50 32.52 -33.36
N LEU A 28 10.78 31.95 -34.53
CA LEU A 28 10.87 30.49 -34.72
C LEU A 28 11.99 29.88 -33.88
N VAL A 29 13.17 30.50 -33.85
CA VAL A 29 14.30 30.04 -33.03
C VAL A 29 13.94 30.08 -31.55
N LEU A 30 13.36 31.17 -31.06
CA LEU A 30 12.94 31.30 -29.66
C LEU A 30 11.87 30.26 -29.29
N THR A 31 10.90 30.01 -30.17
CA THR A 31 9.86 29.00 -29.96
C THR A 31 10.46 27.59 -29.91
N TYR A 32 11.39 27.29 -30.82
CA TYR A 32 12.08 26.00 -30.85
C TYR A 32 12.93 25.77 -29.60
N VAL A 33 13.72 26.76 -29.18
CA VAL A 33 14.53 26.68 -27.96
C VAL A 33 13.62 26.52 -26.74
N SER A 34 12.55 27.31 -26.64
CA SER A 34 11.57 27.21 -25.54
C SER A 34 10.89 25.84 -25.49
N TYR A 35 10.51 25.29 -26.64
CA TYR A 35 9.94 23.94 -26.74
C TYR A 35 10.96 22.88 -26.31
N ARG A 36 12.21 23.00 -26.73
CA ARG A 36 13.28 22.07 -26.35
C ARG A 36 13.53 22.09 -24.85
N GLU A 37 13.65 23.27 -24.24
CA GLU A 37 13.81 23.41 -22.79
C GLU A 37 12.59 22.86 -22.03
N ALA A 38 11.37 23.17 -22.48
CA ALA A 38 10.15 22.62 -21.89
C ALA A 38 10.11 21.08 -21.98
N SER A 39 10.54 20.50 -23.10
CA SER A 39 10.61 19.05 -23.28
C SER A 39 11.64 18.39 -22.36
N LEU A 40 12.78 19.04 -22.11
CA LEU A 40 13.80 18.59 -21.18
C LEU A 40 13.29 18.64 -19.73
N LEU A 41 12.62 19.73 -19.35
CA LEU A 41 12.00 19.87 -18.04
C LEU A 41 10.91 18.81 -17.81
N ALA A 42 10.07 18.57 -18.82
CA ALA A 42 9.06 17.52 -18.76
C ALA A 42 9.69 16.13 -18.60
N ALA A 43 10.76 15.83 -19.36
CA ALA A 43 11.49 14.58 -19.23
C ALA A 43 12.10 14.40 -17.83
N LEU A 44 12.72 15.47 -17.28
CA LEU A 44 13.26 15.46 -15.92
C LEU A 44 12.17 15.25 -14.86
N ALA A 45 11.02 15.89 -15.01
CA ALA A 45 9.88 15.70 -14.11
C ALA A 45 9.35 14.26 -14.17
N ILE A 46 9.24 13.67 -15.36
CA ILE A 46 8.84 12.26 -15.54
C ILE A 46 9.87 11.33 -14.88
N VAL A 47 11.16 11.54 -15.11
CA VAL A 47 12.21 10.70 -14.50
C VAL A 47 12.19 10.82 -12.97
N SER A 48 12.02 12.03 -12.44
CA SER A 48 11.93 12.30 -11.00
C SER A 48 10.72 11.61 -10.36
N THR A 49 9.54 11.76 -10.97
CA THR A 49 8.31 11.11 -10.49
C THR A 49 8.41 9.59 -10.55
N MET A 50 8.98 9.04 -11.62
CA MET A 50 9.20 7.59 -11.75
C MET A 50 10.20 7.07 -10.71
N THR A 51 11.32 7.76 -10.50
CA THR A 51 12.30 7.37 -9.48
C THR A 51 11.72 7.44 -8.07
N ALA A 52 10.94 8.48 -7.76
CA ALA A 52 10.22 8.57 -6.49
C ALA A 52 9.21 7.42 -6.32
N PHE A 53 8.44 7.10 -7.36
CA PHE A 53 7.49 5.99 -7.36
C PHE A 53 8.18 4.64 -7.13
N ILE A 54 9.31 4.39 -7.82
CA ILE A 54 10.12 3.18 -7.65
C ILE A 54 10.64 3.09 -6.20
N ALA A 55 11.18 4.19 -5.66
CA ALA A 55 11.70 4.22 -4.30
C ALA A 55 10.62 3.93 -3.24
N LEU A 56 9.43 4.53 -3.39
CA LEU A 56 8.29 4.28 -2.51
C LEU A 56 7.80 2.83 -2.59
N SER A 57 7.71 2.30 -3.82
CA SER A 57 7.32 0.91 -4.06
C SER A 57 8.31 -0.06 -3.42
N PHE A 58 9.61 0.18 -3.57
CA PHE A 58 10.65 -0.65 -2.99
C PHE A 58 10.66 -0.60 -1.46
N ARG A 59 10.40 0.58 -0.87
CA ARG A 59 10.21 0.74 0.58
C ARG A 59 9.03 -0.08 1.08
N ARG A 60 7.90 -0.08 0.36
CA ARG A 60 6.71 -0.89 0.70
C ARG A 60 7.01 -2.38 0.61
N VAL A 61 7.65 -2.84 -0.47
CA VAL A 61 8.01 -4.26 -0.63
C VAL A 61 8.94 -4.72 0.49
N ARG A 62 10.01 -3.96 0.78
CA ARG A 62 10.91 -4.27 1.90
C ARG A 62 10.19 -4.36 3.23
N TYR A 63 9.21 -3.48 3.46
CA TYR A 63 8.41 -3.47 4.68
C TYR A 63 7.54 -4.73 4.79
N LEU A 64 6.82 -5.09 3.72
CA LEU A 64 6.00 -6.31 3.68
C LEU A 64 6.87 -7.57 3.88
N LEU A 65 8.03 -7.65 3.24
CA LEU A 65 8.97 -8.76 3.41
C LEU A 65 9.48 -8.88 4.85
N ARG A 66 9.68 -7.77 5.57
CA ARG A 66 10.06 -7.83 6.99
C ARG A 66 8.94 -8.42 7.82
N ILE A 67 7.71 -7.96 7.62
CA ILE A 67 6.54 -8.47 8.34
C ILE A 67 6.37 -9.96 8.06
N GLU A 68 6.40 -10.35 6.78
CA GLU A 68 6.30 -11.74 6.34
C GLU A 68 7.31 -12.63 7.06
N LYS A 69 8.59 -12.23 7.10
CA LYS A 69 9.64 -12.95 7.84
C LYS A 69 9.34 -13.08 9.33
N VAL A 70 8.84 -12.02 9.95
CA VAL A 70 8.51 -12.03 11.38
C VAL A 70 7.32 -12.96 11.64
N LEU A 71 6.23 -12.91 10.87
CA LEU A 71 5.13 -13.88 11.00
C LEU A 71 5.63 -15.31 10.77
N ALA A 72 6.41 -15.55 9.71
CA ALA A 72 6.94 -16.87 9.39
C ALA A 72 7.80 -17.45 10.53
N SER A 73 8.54 -16.59 11.26
CA SER A 73 9.35 -17.03 12.40
C SER A 73 8.53 -17.37 13.64
N SER A 74 7.33 -16.76 13.81
CA SER A 74 6.48 -16.94 14.98
C SER A 74 5.33 -17.94 14.77
N CYS A 75 5.03 -18.26 13.51
CA CYS A 75 3.98 -19.18 13.10
C CYS A 75 4.61 -20.31 12.29
N GLY A 76 4.47 -21.56 12.73
CA GLY A 76 4.97 -22.74 12.01
C GLY A 76 4.17 -23.08 10.74
N GLY A 77 3.20 -22.24 10.39
CA GLY A 77 2.20 -22.45 9.36
C GLY A 77 2.54 -21.83 7.99
N ARG A 78 1.53 -21.80 7.11
CA ARG A 78 1.68 -21.22 5.77
C ARG A 78 1.43 -19.71 5.83
N VAL A 79 2.42 -18.93 5.38
CA VAL A 79 2.28 -17.49 5.22
C VAL A 79 1.64 -17.18 3.86
N SER A 80 0.74 -16.21 3.83
CA SER A 80 0.09 -15.74 2.61
C SER A 80 -0.18 -14.24 2.68
N TYR A 81 0.03 -13.56 1.56
CA TYR A 81 -0.26 -12.15 1.39
C TYR A 81 -1.45 -11.96 0.45
N SER A 82 -2.44 -11.18 0.89
CA SER A 82 -3.56 -10.75 0.05
C SER A 82 -3.40 -9.29 -0.30
N PHE A 83 -3.11 -9.02 -1.59
CA PHE A 83 -2.96 -7.66 -2.09
C PHE A 83 -4.26 -6.86 -2.01
N LEU A 84 -5.40 -7.49 -2.32
CA LEU A 84 -6.71 -6.83 -2.33
C LEU A 84 -7.11 -6.30 -0.95
N ARG A 85 -6.73 -7.02 0.11
CA ARG A 85 -7.04 -6.65 1.50
C ARG A 85 -5.86 -6.01 2.23
N ASP A 86 -4.67 -5.95 1.60
CA ASP A 86 -3.41 -5.48 2.18
C ASP A 86 -3.11 -6.16 3.54
N VAL A 87 -3.26 -7.48 3.58
CA VAL A 87 -3.05 -8.30 4.79
C VAL A 87 -2.03 -9.40 4.58
N ILE A 88 -1.21 -9.66 5.60
CA ILE A 88 -0.31 -10.81 5.68
C ILE A 88 -0.87 -11.74 6.74
N THR A 89 -1.15 -12.98 6.37
CA THR A 89 -1.72 -14.01 7.23
C THR A 89 -0.73 -15.15 7.37
N CYS A 90 -0.68 -15.79 8.53
CA CYS A 90 -0.06 -17.07 8.72
C CYS A 90 -0.97 -17.93 9.58
N PHE A 91 -1.19 -19.18 9.18
CA PHE A 91 -2.00 -20.08 9.98
C PHE A 91 -1.47 -21.51 9.97
N GLU A 92 -1.70 -22.16 11.10
CA GLU A 92 -1.33 -23.55 11.33
C GLU A 92 -2.54 -24.30 11.90
N MET A 93 -2.74 -25.53 11.43
CA MET A 93 -3.76 -26.45 11.93
C MET A 93 -3.08 -27.47 12.86
N GLY A 94 -3.39 -27.40 14.15
CA GLY A 94 -3.04 -28.40 15.15
C GLY A 94 -4.16 -29.40 15.38
N LYS A 95 -3.95 -30.38 16.28
CA LYS A 95 -4.94 -31.41 16.64
C LYS A 95 -6.26 -30.80 17.16
N GLY A 96 -7.18 -30.50 16.25
CA GLY A 96 -8.51 -29.95 16.54
C GLY A 96 -8.56 -28.44 16.84
N HIS A 97 -7.48 -27.68 16.59
CA HIS A 97 -7.43 -26.23 16.78
C HIS A 97 -6.64 -25.59 15.64
N PHE A 98 -7.00 -24.38 15.24
CA PHE A 98 -6.16 -23.56 14.38
C PHE A 98 -5.61 -22.37 15.15
N ARG A 99 -4.35 -22.05 14.84
CA ARG A 99 -3.69 -20.84 15.30
C ARG A 99 -3.42 -19.94 14.10
N GLY A 100 -3.87 -18.70 14.17
CA GLY A 100 -3.73 -17.71 13.11
C GLY A 100 -3.01 -16.47 13.61
N LEU A 101 -2.07 -15.96 12.82
CA LEU A 101 -1.48 -14.64 12.97
C LEU A 101 -1.86 -13.83 11.73
N CYS A 102 -2.32 -12.60 11.91
CA CYS A 102 -2.59 -11.71 10.78
C CYS A 102 -2.14 -10.29 11.08
N TYR A 103 -1.58 -9.64 10.08
CA TYR A 103 -1.28 -8.23 10.08
C TYR A 103 -2.11 -7.51 9.01
N SER A 104 -2.85 -6.49 9.43
CA SER A 104 -3.55 -5.57 8.52
C SER A 104 -2.72 -4.31 8.31
N GLY A 105 -2.25 -4.11 7.07
CA GLY A 105 -1.48 -2.93 6.68
C GLY A 105 -2.30 -1.64 6.73
N GLN A 106 -3.60 -1.72 6.38
CA GLN A 106 -4.52 -0.58 6.41
C GLN A 106 -4.75 -0.06 7.82
N GLU A 107 -5.01 -0.95 8.77
CA GLU A 107 -5.34 -0.56 10.15
C GLU A 107 -4.10 -0.51 11.07
N SER A 108 -2.95 -0.99 10.60
CA SER A 108 -1.74 -1.19 11.42
C SER A 108 -2.05 -2.01 12.68
N ARG A 109 -2.78 -3.11 12.49
CA ARG A 109 -3.24 -4.00 13.57
C ARG A 109 -2.72 -5.41 13.39
N LEU A 110 -2.41 -6.03 14.52
CA LEU A 110 -2.06 -7.42 14.68
C LEU A 110 -3.22 -8.19 15.27
N TYR A 111 -3.45 -9.38 14.73
CA TYR A 111 -4.47 -10.31 15.17
C TYR A 111 -3.79 -11.63 15.49
N CYS A 112 -3.92 -12.11 16.73
CA CYS A 112 -3.49 -13.43 17.13
C CYS A 112 -4.71 -14.25 17.51
N VAL A 113 -4.93 -15.36 16.82
CA VAL A 113 -6.13 -16.17 16.89
C VAL A 113 -5.77 -17.57 17.35
N SER A 114 -6.57 -18.10 18.26
CA SER A 114 -6.58 -19.52 18.60
C SER A 114 -8.02 -19.97 18.77
N ALA A 115 -8.44 -20.91 17.93
CA ALA A 115 -9.83 -21.34 17.90
C ALA A 115 -9.98 -22.79 17.46
N LYS A 116 -11.07 -23.42 17.89
CA LYS A 116 -11.50 -24.73 17.40
C LYS A 116 -12.22 -24.52 16.07
N PRO A 117 -11.86 -25.24 14.99
CA PRO A 117 -12.51 -25.07 13.70
C PRO A 117 -13.97 -25.55 13.76
N LEU A 118 -14.87 -24.72 13.24
CA LEU A 118 -16.27 -25.04 12.98
C LEU A 118 -16.46 -25.35 11.49
N ARG A 119 -17.47 -26.15 11.15
CA ARG A 119 -17.71 -26.54 9.75
C ARG A 119 -18.24 -25.36 8.94
N GLY A 120 -17.46 -24.98 7.93
CA GLY A 120 -17.91 -24.29 6.72
C GLY A 120 -18.31 -22.83 6.91
N SER A 121 -17.73 -21.96 6.09
CA SER A 121 -18.27 -20.62 5.83
C SER A 121 -17.84 -20.15 4.45
N LYS A 122 -18.71 -19.38 3.82
CA LYS A 122 -18.37 -18.63 2.62
C LYS A 122 -17.80 -17.29 3.06
N ASP A 123 -16.74 -16.85 2.39
CA ASP A 123 -16.14 -15.55 2.64
C ASP A 123 -17.15 -14.42 2.33
N PRO A 124 -17.58 -13.64 3.33
CA PRO A 124 -18.46 -12.49 3.11
C PRO A 124 -17.77 -11.33 2.37
N GLY A 125 -16.43 -11.30 2.31
CA GLY A 125 -15.69 -10.27 1.60
C GLY A 125 -15.53 -8.94 2.33
N ASP A 126 -15.98 -8.84 3.59
CA ASP A 126 -16.14 -7.57 4.32
C ASP A 126 -15.16 -7.36 5.49
N PHE A 127 -14.14 -8.22 5.64
CA PHE A 127 -13.17 -8.11 6.72
C PHE A 127 -11.72 -8.34 6.28
N TYR A 128 -10.78 -7.71 7.00
CA TYR A 128 -9.34 -7.76 6.73
C TYR A 128 -8.70 -9.06 7.22
N CYS A 129 -8.68 -9.26 8.55
CA CYS A 129 -8.02 -10.38 9.20
C CYS A 129 -9.02 -11.28 9.92
N VAL A 130 -9.85 -10.68 10.78
CA VAL A 130 -10.83 -11.37 11.62
C VAL A 130 -12.17 -10.66 11.54
N ARG A 131 -13.25 -11.43 11.50
CA ARG A 131 -14.62 -10.97 11.74
C ARG A 131 -15.14 -11.61 13.02
N PHE A 132 -15.65 -10.80 13.92
CA PHE A 132 -16.29 -11.26 15.15
C PHE A 132 -17.77 -11.51 14.90
N GLU A 133 -18.31 -12.65 15.38
CA GLU A 133 -19.72 -12.99 15.23
C GLU A 133 -20.44 -12.93 16.58
N GLU A 134 -20.32 -13.99 17.39
CA GLU A 134 -20.99 -14.13 18.68
C GLU A 134 -19.93 -14.19 19.77
N GLY A 135 -19.94 -13.27 20.73
CA GLY A 135 -18.95 -13.24 21.79
C GLY A 135 -18.83 -11.88 22.45
N ALA A 136 -17.78 -11.70 23.24
CA ALA A 136 -17.52 -10.45 23.95
C ALA A 136 -16.02 -10.15 24.04
N PHE A 137 -15.70 -8.85 24.11
CA PHE A 137 -14.38 -8.39 24.50
C PHE A 137 -14.22 -8.46 26.02
N ASP A 138 -13.01 -8.79 26.47
CA ASP A 138 -12.68 -8.85 27.89
C ASP A 138 -12.66 -7.42 28.47
N PRO A 139 -13.46 -7.13 29.52
CA PRO A 139 -13.48 -5.80 30.14
C PRO A 139 -12.14 -5.39 30.77
N ARG A 140 -11.24 -6.34 31.07
CA ARG A 140 -9.90 -6.06 31.58
C ARG A 140 -8.87 -5.85 30.48
N ASN A 141 -9.17 -6.31 29.27
CA ASN A 141 -8.28 -6.19 28.12
C ASN A 141 -9.11 -5.98 26.85
N GLU A 142 -9.34 -4.71 26.49
CA GLU A 142 -10.16 -4.30 25.35
C GLU A 142 -9.71 -4.90 24.00
N GLY A 143 -8.47 -5.40 23.91
CA GLY A 143 -7.95 -6.07 22.73
C GLY A 143 -8.28 -7.57 22.65
N LEU A 144 -8.75 -8.20 23.73
CA LEU A 144 -9.01 -9.64 23.77
C LEU A 144 -10.51 -9.91 23.54
N PHE A 145 -10.83 -10.60 22.46
CA PHE A 145 -12.16 -11.11 22.15
C PHE A 145 -12.24 -12.62 22.44
N ARG A 146 -13.38 -13.08 22.97
CA ARG A 146 -13.72 -14.49 23.13
C ARG A 146 -15.08 -14.79 22.54
N GLY A 147 -15.15 -15.85 21.73
CA GLY A 147 -16.37 -16.34 21.12
C GLY A 147 -16.15 -16.88 19.71
N ARG A 148 -17.19 -16.81 18.90
CA ARG A 148 -17.22 -17.22 17.50
C ARG A 148 -16.66 -16.13 16.59
N LEU A 149 -15.79 -16.55 15.68
CA LEU A 149 -15.08 -15.66 14.77
C LEU A 149 -14.74 -16.33 13.45
N MET A 150 -14.54 -15.50 12.44
CA MET A 150 -13.98 -15.90 11.15
C MET A 150 -12.57 -15.34 11.01
N PHE A 151 -11.63 -16.16 10.55
CA PHE A 151 -10.24 -15.79 10.30
C PHE A 151 -9.90 -16.00 8.83
N LEU A 152 -9.25 -15.02 8.20
CA LEU A 152 -8.78 -15.14 6.83
C LEU A 152 -7.47 -15.95 6.79
N ALA A 153 -7.57 -17.18 6.30
CA ALA A 153 -6.46 -18.10 6.10
C ALA A 153 -6.08 -18.12 4.61
N SER A 154 -5.18 -17.21 4.21
CA SER A 154 -4.83 -17.03 2.79
C SER A 154 -6.05 -16.60 1.95
N GLN A 155 -6.55 -17.46 1.06
CA GLN A 155 -7.76 -17.22 0.24
C GLN A 155 -9.01 -17.94 0.77
N GLN A 156 -8.90 -18.59 1.93
CA GLN A 156 -9.99 -19.32 2.56
C GLN A 156 -10.36 -18.65 3.88
N VAL A 157 -11.62 -18.78 4.28
CA VAL A 157 -12.08 -18.31 5.58
C VAL A 157 -12.28 -19.50 6.50
N LEU A 158 -11.58 -19.48 7.64
CA LEU A 158 -11.75 -20.44 8.71
C LEU A 158 -12.72 -19.86 9.72
N VAL A 159 -13.76 -20.61 10.08
CA VAL A 159 -14.62 -20.26 11.21
C VAL A 159 -14.19 -21.07 12.40
N GLY A 160 -14.18 -20.44 13.56
CA GLY A 160 -13.94 -21.15 14.80
C GLY A 160 -14.53 -20.44 16.00
N GLU A 161 -14.50 -21.17 17.10
CA GLU A 161 -14.83 -20.64 18.42
C GLU A 161 -13.57 -20.67 19.29
N GLY A 162 -13.23 -19.52 19.89
CA GLY A 162 -12.00 -19.37 20.64
C GLY A 162 -11.71 -17.93 21.02
N ALA A 163 -10.42 -17.58 21.03
CA ALA A 163 -9.94 -16.27 21.46
C ALA A 163 -9.15 -15.57 20.37
N VAL A 164 -9.26 -14.24 20.32
CA VAL A 164 -8.50 -13.37 19.43
C VAL A 164 -7.97 -12.19 20.21
N VAL A 165 -6.68 -11.92 20.08
CA VAL A 165 -6.07 -10.68 20.55
C VAL A 165 -5.87 -9.74 19.37
N VAL A 166 -6.31 -8.51 19.52
CA VAL A 166 -6.14 -7.41 18.56
C VAL A 166 -5.25 -6.35 19.20
N LEU A 167 -4.09 -6.09 18.60
CA LEU A 167 -3.18 -5.02 19.03
C LEU A 167 -2.96 -4.02 17.91
N LYS A 168 -3.05 -2.72 18.23
CA LYS A 168 -2.59 -1.66 17.32
C LYS A 168 -1.09 -1.50 17.49
N VAL A 169 -0.33 -1.61 16.40
CA VAL A 169 1.13 -1.63 16.46
C VAL A 169 1.72 -0.62 15.49
N ALA A 170 2.69 0.15 15.96
CA ALA A 170 3.45 1.05 15.10
C ALA A 170 4.30 0.24 14.11
N LYS A 171 4.46 0.75 12.88
CA LYS A 171 5.16 0.03 11.80
C LYS A 171 6.57 -0.46 12.18
N GLU A 172 7.25 0.23 13.08
CA GLU A 172 8.62 -0.10 13.50
C GLU A 172 8.70 -1.12 14.63
N ARG A 173 7.64 -1.28 15.43
CA ARG A 173 7.58 -2.18 16.60
C ARG A 173 6.80 -3.47 16.33
N TYR A 174 6.74 -3.88 15.07
CA TYR A 174 5.96 -5.04 14.65
C TYR A 174 6.35 -6.33 15.38
N LYS A 175 7.66 -6.54 15.57
CA LYS A 175 8.19 -7.74 16.22
C LYS A 175 7.76 -7.82 17.69
N GLU A 176 7.99 -6.73 18.44
CA GLU A 176 7.59 -6.60 19.85
C GLU A 176 6.07 -6.77 19.99
N GLY A 177 5.30 -6.08 19.14
CA GLY A 177 3.84 -6.19 19.16
C GLY A 177 3.34 -7.60 18.83
N LEU A 178 4.04 -8.37 18.01
CA LEU A 178 3.69 -9.77 17.73
C LEU A 178 3.99 -10.68 18.93
N GLU A 179 5.12 -10.48 19.59
CA GLU A 179 5.48 -11.19 20.81
C GLU A 179 4.46 -10.91 21.93
N ASP A 180 4.05 -9.65 22.10
CA ASP A 180 3.00 -9.24 23.04
C ASP A 180 1.63 -9.83 22.69
N CYS A 181 1.26 -9.81 21.41
CA CYS A 181 0.00 -10.38 20.94
C CYS A 181 -0.08 -11.89 21.22
N ILE A 182 1.03 -12.62 21.03
CA ILE A 182 1.13 -14.05 21.31
C ILE A 182 1.10 -14.32 22.82
N SER A 183 1.80 -13.51 23.62
CA SER A 183 1.87 -13.70 25.08
C SER A 183 0.50 -13.47 25.74
N LEU A 184 -0.23 -12.44 25.31
CA LEU A 184 -1.60 -12.15 25.75
C LEU A 184 -2.58 -13.26 25.36
N LEU A 185 -2.43 -13.85 24.18
CA LEU A 185 -3.28 -14.97 23.77
C LEU A 185 -3.02 -16.21 24.64
N LYS A 186 -1.76 -16.52 24.91
CA LYS A 186 -1.38 -17.66 25.78
C LYS A 186 -1.85 -17.48 27.22
N SER A 187 -1.75 -16.27 27.76
CA SER A 187 -2.26 -16.00 29.12
C SER A 187 -3.78 -16.12 29.18
N ALA A 188 -4.48 -15.73 28.13
CA ALA A 188 -5.93 -15.91 28.02
C ALA A 188 -6.35 -17.39 27.92
N GLU A 189 -5.59 -18.24 27.22
CA GLU A 189 -5.84 -19.69 27.15
C GLU A 189 -5.59 -20.42 28.47
N ALA A 190 -4.68 -19.91 29.30
CA ALA A 190 -4.28 -20.55 30.56
C ALA A 190 -5.26 -20.30 31.73
N VAL A 191 -6.23 -19.39 31.58
CA VAL A 191 -7.27 -19.18 32.59
C VAL A 191 -8.37 -20.22 32.38
N PRO A 192 -8.52 -21.22 33.27
CA PRO A 192 -9.62 -22.18 33.17
C PRO A 192 -10.95 -21.43 33.33
N GLN A 193 -11.90 -21.76 32.45
CA GLN A 193 -13.31 -21.43 32.61
C GLN A 193 -13.89 -22.20 33.79
#